data_AF-A0A9D6IU45-F1
#
_entry.id   AF-A0A9D6IU45-F1
#
_cell.length_a   1.000
_cell.length_b   1.000
_cell.length_c   1.000
_cell.angle_alpha   90.00
_cell.angle_beta   90.00
_cell.angle_gamma   90.00
#
_symmetry.space_group_name_H-M   'P 1'
#
loop_
_entity.id
_entity.type
_entity.pdbx_description
1 polymer ?
#
loop_
_entity_poly.entity_id
_entity_poly.type
_entity_poly.pdbx_seq_one_letter_code
_entity_poly.pdbx_strand_id
1 'polypeptide(L)' 'MRHAWAAAFVLALAGRVLAQPSQEELIKKRDAKLAEEWLKSGGWITDYDKVREEAKKANKLIFAYFTRSYSP' A
#
# COMPACT_ATOMS: atom_id res chain seq x y z
N MET A 1 19.98 -6.69 -41.06
CA MET A 1 19.76 -7.30 -39.72
C MET A 1 19.79 -6.25 -38.58
N ARG A 2 19.08 -5.11 -38.68
CA ARG A 2 19.11 -4.02 -37.66
C ARG A 2 17.77 -3.79 -36.93
N HIS A 3 16.72 -4.55 -37.24
CA HIS A 3 15.39 -4.39 -36.64
C HIS A 3 15.00 -5.50 -35.64
N ALA A 4 15.78 -6.58 -35.55
CA ALA A 4 15.51 -7.70 -34.63
C ALA A 4 15.73 -7.33 -33.15
N TRP A 5 16.47 -6.26 -32.86
CA TRP A 5 16.79 -5.83 -31.50
C TRP A 5 15.66 -5.02 -30.85
N ALA A 6 14.82 -4.34 -31.64
CA ALA A 6 13.72 -3.52 -31.11
C ALA A 6 12.55 -4.38 -30.57
N ALA A 7 12.30 -5.54 -31.18
CA ALA A 7 11.22 -6.44 -30.75
C ALA A 7 11.52 -7.16 -29.42
N ALA A 8 12.79 -7.51 -29.17
CA ALA A 8 13.20 -8.17 -27.92
C ALA A 8 13.07 -7.27 -26.69
N PHE A 9 13.22 -5.95 -26.84
CA PHE A 9 13.14 -5.00 -25.75
C PHE A 9 11.69 -4.78 -25.26
N VAL A 10 10.70 -4.82 -26.17
CA VAL A 10 9.28 -4.65 -25.82
C VAL A 10 8.71 -5.87 -25.08
N LEU A 11 9.14 -7.09 -25.44
CA LEU A 11 8.74 -8.32 -24.74
C LEU A 11 9.30 -8.41 -23.31
N ALA A 12 10.50 -7.90 -23.08
CA ALA A 12 11.11 -7.90 -21.74
C ALA A 12 10.42 -6.94 -20.75
N LEU A 13 9.76 -5.88 -21.23
CA LEU A 13 9.02 -4.93 -20.41
C LEU A 13 7.62 -5.44 -20.00
N ALA A 14 6.99 -6.29 -20.81
CA ALA A 14 5.67 -6.86 -20.51
C ALA A 14 5.69 -7.85 -19.33
N GLY A 15 6.81 -8.55 -19.10
CA GLY A 15 6.95 -9.54 -18.03
C GLY A 15 6.94 -8.97 -16.60
N ARG A 16 7.22 -7.67 -16.43
CA ARG A 16 7.23 -7.03 -15.10
C ARG A 16 5.88 -6.52 -14.63
N VAL A 17 4.88 -6.49 -15.50
CA VAL A 17 3.53 -5.98 -15.15
C VAL A 17 2.65 -7.04 -14.47
N LEU A 18 2.99 -8.33 -14.58
CA LEU A 18 2.07 -9.43 -14.26
C LEU A 18 2.23 -10.05 -12.86
N ALA A 19 3.24 -9.69 -12.08
CA ALA A 19 3.40 -10.19 -10.70
C ALA A 19 2.69 -9.25 -9.70
N GLN A 20 1.36 -9.14 -9.78
CA GLN A 20 0.59 -8.47 -8.73
C GLN A 20 0.35 -9.44 -7.58
N PRO A 21 0.58 -9.03 -6.31
CA PRO A 21 0.27 -9.86 -5.16
C PRO A 21 -1.22 -10.23 -5.13
N SER A 22 -1.53 -11.43 -4.65
CA SER A 22 -2.92 -11.84 -4.46
C SER A 22 -3.59 -10.99 -3.37
N GLN A 23 -4.92 -10.96 -3.35
CA GLN A 23 -5.68 -10.27 -2.32
C GLN A 23 -5.32 -10.77 -0.91
N GLU A 24 -5.10 -12.09 -0.75
CA GLU A 24 -4.70 -12.69 0.52
C GLU A 24 -3.31 -12.26 0.96
N GLU A 25 -2.37 -12.11 0.02
CA GLU A 25 -1.02 -11.60 0.32
C GLU A 25 -1.06 -10.13 0.75
N LEU A 26 -1.92 -9.32 0.13
CA LEU A 26 -2.11 -7.92 0.52
C LEU A 26 -2.75 -7.80 1.92
N ILE A 27 -3.73 -8.66 2.22
CA ILE A 27 -4.34 -8.77 3.55
C ILE A 27 -3.25 -9.11 4.59
N LYS A 28 -2.45 -10.15 4.35
CA LYS A 28 -1.34 -10.53 5.24
C LYS A 28 -0.34 -9.40 5.45
N LYS A 29 0.05 -8.69 4.38
CA LYS A 29 0.98 -7.55 4.45
C LYS A 29 0.42 -6.38 5.26
N ARG A 30 -0.87 -6.07 5.10
CA ARG A 30 -1.56 -5.06 5.90
C ARG A 30 -1.58 -5.48 7.37
N ASP A 31 -1.99 -6.70 7.66
CA ASP A 31 -2.15 -7.19 9.03
C ASP A 31 -0.79 -7.23 9.76
N ALA A 32 0.27 -7.65 9.06
CA ALA A 32 1.64 -7.60 9.56
C ALA A 32 2.10 -6.16 9.85
N LYS A 33 1.81 -5.20 8.96
CA LYS A 33 2.13 -3.78 9.15
C LYS A 33 1.40 -3.21 10.38
N LEU A 34 0.10 -3.51 10.53
CA LEU A 34 -0.71 -3.08 11.67
C LEU A 34 -0.23 -3.65 13.01
N ALA A 35 0.50 -4.77 12.99
CA ALA A 35 1.06 -5.39 14.18
C ALA A 35 2.41 -4.78 14.63
N GLU A 36 3.02 -3.88 13.85
CA GLU A 36 4.29 -3.25 14.21
C GLU A 36 4.16 -2.35 15.46
N GLU A 37 5.15 -2.39 16.35
CA GLU A 37 5.06 -1.75 17.67
C GLU A 37 4.88 -0.23 17.62
N TRP A 38 5.43 0.44 16.60
CA TRP A 38 5.28 1.90 16.43
C TRP A 38 3.83 2.34 16.12
N LEU A 39 3.02 1.44 15.55
CA LEU A 39 1.58 1.67 15.35
C LEU A 39 0.79 1.45 16.65
N LYS A 40 1.27 0.59 17.55
CA LYS A 40 0.62 0.36 18.85
C LYS A 40 0.84 1.51 19.83
N SER A 41 2.01 2.14 19.79
CA SER A 41 2.37 3.21 20.75
C SER A 41 1.66 4.55 20.53
N GLY A 42 1.12 4.80 19.32
CA GLY A 42 0.62 6.12 18.92
C GLY A 42 -0.87 6.38 19.12
N GLY A 43 -1.67 5.38 19.54
CA GLY A 43 -3.13 5.54 19.66
C GLY A 43 -3.84 5.78 18.33
N TRP A 44 -3.30 5.22 17.24
CA TRP A 44 -3.82 5.43 15.88
C TRP A 44 -5.21 4.84 15.70
N ILE A 45 -6.07 5.56 14.98
CA ILE A 45 -7.37 5.06 14.52
C ILE A 45 -7.21 4.60 13.08
N THR A 46 -7.43 3.31 12.83
CA THR A 46 -7.25 2.69 11.51
C THR A 46 -8.54 2.65 10.69
N ASP A 47 -9.63 3.19 11.23
CA ASP A 47 -10.94 3.25 10.59
C ASP A 47 -11.26 4.71 10.23
N TYR A 48 -11.49 4.95 8.94
CA TYR A 48 -11.69 6.29 8.42
C TYR A 48 -13.01 6.91 8.88
N ASP A 49 -14.09 6.13 8.96
CA ASP A 49 -15.39 6.65 9.37
C ASP A 49 -15.38 6.99 10.86
N LYS A 50 -14.75 6.14 11.67
CA LYS A 50 -14.54 6.40 13.10
C LYS A 50 -13.75 7.69 13.35
N VAL A 51 -12.61 7.88 12.67
CA VAL A 51 -11.80 9.10 12.88
C VAL A 51 -12.54 10.35 12.40
N ARG A 52 -13.38 10.25 11.36
CA ARG A 52 -14.23 11.36 10.92
C ARG A 52 -15.25 11.77 11.97
N GLU A 53 -15.90 10.80 12.62
CA GLU A 53 -16.83 11.10 13.71
C GLU A 53 -16.13 11.75 14.90
N GLU A 54 -14.99 11.22 15.31
CA GLU A 54 -14.22 11.75 16.44
C GLU A 54 -13.68 13.16 16.16
N ALA A 55 -13.16 13.40 14.95
CA ALA A 55 -12.66 14.70 14.52
C ALA A 55 -13.77 15.77 14.53
N LYS A 56 -14.98 15.42 14.07
CA LYS A 56 -16.16 16.31 14.13
C LYS A 56 -16.53 16.64 15.58
N LYS A 57 -16.61 15.63 16.45
CA LYS A 57 -16.94 15.80 17.88
C LYS A 57 -15.90 16.68 18.58
N ALA A 58 -14.63 16.51 18.25
CA ALA A 58 -13.53 17.24 18.86
C ALA A 58 -13.27 18.62 18.22
N ASN A 59 -13.94 18.96 17.12
CA ASN A 59 -13.65 20.12 16.28
C ASN A 59 -12.15 20.21 15.89
N LYS A 60 -11.57 19.07 15.46
CA LYS A 60 -10.16 18.96 15.08
C LYS A 60 -10.03 18.47 13.63
N LEU A 61 -8.89 18.80 13.02
CA LEU A 61 -8.51 18.27 11.72
C LEU A 61 -7.99 16.83 11.85
N ILE A 62 -8.14 16.05 10.77
CA ILE A 62 -7.58 14.70 10.67
C ILE A 62 -6.15 14.82 10.13
N PHE A 63 -5.20 14.28 10.89
CA PHE A 63 -3.85 14.01 10.40
C PHE A 63 -3.75 12.53 10.02
N ALA A 64 -3.60 12.26 8.73
CA ALA A 64 -3.52 10.90 8.20
C ALA A 64 -2.10 10.60 7.72
N TYR A 65 -1.61 9.40 8.05
CA TYR A 65 -0.34 8.87 7.56
C TYR A 65 -0.59 7.64 6.70
N PHE A 66 -0.23 7.72 5.42
CA PHE A 66 -0.37 6.61 4.48
C PHE A 66 0.96 5.89 4.34
N THR A 67 0.93 4.57 4.51
CA THR A 67 2.09 3.72 4.24
C THR A 67 1.81 2.85 3.03
N ARG A 68 2.87 2.60 2.25
CA ARG A 68 2.85 1.61 1.17
C ARG A 68 4.02 0.68 1.39
N SER A 69 3.73 -0.58 1.69
CA SER A 69 4.74 -1.61 1.71
C SER A 69 5.07 -2.01 0.27
N TYR A 70 6.21 -1.57 -0.25
CA TYR A 70 6.78 -2.10 -1.47
C TYR A 70 7.35 -3.47 -1.14
N SER A 71 6.63 -4.53 -1.52
CA SER A 71 7.24 -5.85 -1.63
C SER A 71 7.96 -5.87 -2.98
N PRO A 72 9.28 -6.07 -3.03
CA PRO A 72 9.96 -6.39 -4.28
C PRO A 72 9.43 -7.68 -4.89
#